data_AF-A0A838UF97-F1
#
_entry.id   AF-A0A838UF97-F1
#
_cell.length_a   1.000
_cell.length_b   1.000
_cell.length_c   1.000
_cell.angle_alpha   90.00
_cell.angle_beta   90.00
_cell.angle_gamma   90.00
#
_symmetry.space_group_name_H-M   'P 1'
#
loop_
_entity.id
_entity.type
_entity.pdbx_description
1 polymer ?
#
loop_
_entity_poly.entity_id
_entity_poly.type
_entity_poly.pdbx_seq_one_letter_code
_entity_poly.pdbx_strand_id
1 'polypeptide(L)'
;MLLTPREIRRIEARLAALPEPDLTDPDNPEWTPEDFARAKGPESLPPEVLAAFPRTVARLRGRGKKPRKLLQTLRLDPDIVAYFKAGGRLWQSRINAVLRKAMEHAE
;
A
#
# COMPACT_ATOMS: atom_id res chain seq x y z
N MET A 1 -10.28 -18.70 20.57
CA MET A 1 -9.37 -19.78 21.02
C MET A 1 -8.48 -20.13 19.85
N LEU A 2 -7.16 -20.21 20.07
CA LEU A 2 -6.21 -20.68 19.05
C LEU A 2 -6.06 -22.20 19.18
N LEU A 3 -5.95 -22.91 18.06
CA LEU A 3 -5.78 -24.35 18.03
C LEU A 3 -4.45 -24.76 18.68
N THR A 4 -4.46 -25.86 19.41
CA THR A 4 -3.27 -26.44 20.02
C THR A 4 -2.40 -27.15 18.98
N PRO A 5 -1.08 -27.32 19.22
CA PRO A 5 -0.20 -28.04 18.30
C PRO A 5 -0.63 -29.48 18.00
N ARG A 6 -1.32 -30.14 18.94
CA ARG A 6 -1.87 -31.49 18.74
C ARG A 6 -3.07 -31.49 17.80
N GLU A 7 -3.94 -30.49 17.92
CA GLU A 7 -5.09 -30.33 17.03
C GLU A 7 -4.64 -30.00 15.61
N ILE A 8 -3.62 -29.15 15.46
CA ILE A 8 -3.01 -28.83 14.15
C ILE A 8 -2.49 -30.11 13.48
N ARG A 9 -1.68 -30.93 14.18
CA ARG A 9 -1.17 -32.19 13.63
C ARG A 9 -2.27 -33.17 13.22
N ARG A 10 -3.37 -33.22 13.99
CA ARG A 10 -4.52 -34.07 13.65
C ARG A 10 -5.22 -33.57 12.38
N ILE A 11 -5.36 -32.25 12.22
CA ILE A 11 -5.94 -31.66 11.00
C ILE A 11 -5.02 -31.92 9.81
N GLU A 12 -3.71 -31.72 9.94
CA GLU A 12 -2.73 -31.99 8.89
C GLU A 12 -2.74 -33.45 8.45
N ALA A 13 -2.74 -34.40 9.41
CA ALA A 13 -2.81 -35.82 9.11
C ALA A 13 -4.12 -36.21 8.40
N ARG A 14 -5.24 -35.57 8.78
CA ARG A 14 -6.52 -35.76 8.10
C ARG A 14 -6.50 -35.20 6.68
N LEU A 15 -5.95 -34.00 6.48
CA LEU A 15 -5.83 -33.38 5.15
C LEU A 15 -4.93 -34.20 4.23
N ALA A 16 -3.82 -34.74 4.75
CA ALA A 16 -2.91 -35.59 3.98
C ALA A 16 -3.50 -36.97 3.62
N ALA A 17 -4.54 -37.41 4.32
CA ALA A 17 -5.25 -38.66 4.04
C ALA A 17 -6.47 -38.46 3.11
N LEU A 18 -6.79 -37.21 2.74
CA LEU A 18 -7.83 -36.95 1.75
C LEU A 18 -7.32 -37.37 0.37
N PRO A 19 -8.20 -37.91 -0.50
CA PRO A 19 -7.85 -38.08 -1.91
C PRO A 19 -7.53 -36.73 -2.54
N GLU A 20 -6.67 -36.73 -3.56
CA GLU A 20 -6.43 -35.53 -4.37
C GLU A 20 -7.77 -34.99 -4.88
N PRO A 21 -8.04 -33.69 -4.71
CA PRO A 21 -9.31 -33.11 -5.14
C PRO A 21 -9.41 -33.21 -6.67
N ASP A 22 -10.61 -33.54 -7.15
CA ASP A 22 -10.91 -33.40 -8.57
C ASP A 22 -10.95 -31.89 -8.89
N LEU A 23 -9.93 -31.43 -9.60
CA LEU A 23 -9.81 -30.04 -10.03
C LEU A 23 -10.55 -29.79 -11.35
N THR A 24 -11.10 -30.83 -11.98
CA THR A 24 -11.87 -30.72 -13.22
C THR A 24 -13.35 -30.47 -12.92
N ASP A 25 -13.63 -29.29 -12.37
CA ASP A 25 -15.01 -28.83 -12.17
C ASP A 25 -15.57 -28.27 -13.50
N PRO A 26 -16.57 -28.92 -14.12
CA PRO A 26 -17.15 -28.45 -15.38
C PRO A 26 -17.83 -27.07 -15.24
N ASP A 27 -18.25 -26.69 -14.03
CA ASP A 27 -18.87 -25.39 -13.76
C ASP A 27 -17.84 -24.29 -13.43
N ASN A 28 -16.58 -24.67 -13.17
CA ASN A 28 -15.48 -23.74 -12.91
C ASN A 28 -14.24 -24.09 -13.77
N PRO A 29 -14.31 -23.85 -15.10
CA PRO A 29 -13.20 -24.12 -16.00
C PRO A 29 -11.99 -23.24 -15.69
N GLU A 30 -10.82 -23.66 -16.17
CA GLU A 30 -9.60 -22.87 -16.06
C GLU A 30 -9.75 -21.52 -16.79
N TRP A 31 -9.26 -20.45 -16.18
CA TRP A 31 -9.31 -19.13 -16.77
C TRP A 31 -8.37 -19.02 -17.96
N THR A 32 -8.91 -18.52 -19.07
CA THR A 32 -8.14 -18.22 -20.29
C THR A 32 -7.53 -16.83 -20.24
N PRO A 33 -6.51 -16.51 -21.06
CA PRO A 33 -6.00 -15.15 -21.20
C PRO A 33 -7.09 -14.11 -21.53
N GLU A 34 -8.09 -14.50 -22.30
CA GLU A 34 -9.26 -13.69 -22.65
C GLU A 34 -10.11 -13.37 -21.41
N ASP A 35 -10.26 -14.33 -20.49
CA ASP A 35 -10.96 -14.13 -19.21
C ASP A 35 -10.23 -13.12 -18.32
N PHE A 36 -8.89 -13.17 -18.30
CA PHE A 36 -8.09 -12.14 -17.63
C PHE A 36 -8.23 -10.77 -18.31
N ALA A 37 -8.30 -10.73 -19.64
CA ALA A 37 -8.43 -9.48 -20.39
C ALA A 37 -9.78 -8.78 -20.13
N ARG A 38 -10.86 -9.54 -19.92
CA ARG A 38 -12.20 -9.00 -19.59
C ARG A 38 -12.42 -8.74 -18.10
N ALA A 39 -11.50 -9.18 -17.23
CA ALA A 39 -11.64 -9.01 -15.79
C ALA A 39 -11.67 -7.52 -15.42
N LYS A 40 -12.61 -7.14 -14.55
CA LYS A 40 -12.76 -5.76 -14.09
C LYS A 40 -12.25 -5.62 -12.66
N GLY A 41 -11.60 -4.50 -12.38
CA GLY A 41 -11.14 -4.17 -11.04
C GLY A 41 -12.27 -3.68 -10.12
N PRO A 42 -11.97 -3.45 -8.83
CA PRO A 42 -12.96 -3.01 -7.85
C PRO A 42 -13.66 -1.69 -8.22
N GLU A 43 -13.05 -0.85 -9.05
CA GLU A 43 -13.63 0.38 -9.59
C GLU A 43 -14.93 0.18 -10.39
N SER A 44 -15.19 -1.02 -10.92
CA SER A 44 -16.42 -1.31 -11.65
C SER A 44 -17.59 -1.72 -10.74
N LEU A 45 -17.38 -1.85 -9.44
CA LEU A 45 -18.41 -2.28 -8.49
C LEU A 45 -19.32 -1.12 -8.05
N PRO A 46 -20.60 -1.38 -7.72
CA PRO A 46 -21.48 -0.37 -7.14
C PRO A 46 -20.92 0.22 -5.83
N PRO A 47 -21.18 1.51 -5.54
CA PRO A 47 -20.70 2.17 -4.32
C PRO A 47 -21.11 1.47 -3.01
N GLU A 48 -22.31 0.88 -2.99
CA GLU A 48 -22.85 0.14 -1.84
C GLU A 48 -22.01 -1.10 -1.52
N VAL A 49 -21.56 -1.84 -2.54
CA VAL A 49 -20.68 -2.99 -2.38
C VAL A 49 -19.29 -2.53 -1.94
N LEU A 50 -18.78 -1.45 -2.54
CA LEU A 50 -17.48 -0.88 -2.17
C LEU A 50 -17.43 -0.37 -0.73
N ALA A 51 -18.56 0.09 -0.17
CA ALA A 51 -18.64 0.54 1.21
C ALA A 51 -18.30 -0.58 2.22
N ALA A 52 -18.60 -1.84 1.87
CA ALA A 52 -18.22 -3.00 2.68
C ALA A 52 -16.70 -3.26 2.68
N PHE A 53 -15.94 -2.69 1.74
CA PHE A 53 -14.50 -2.89 1.58
C PHE A 53 -13.70 -1.57 1.69
N PRO A 54 -13.66 -0.93 2.88
CA PRO A 54 -13.09 0.39 3.07
C PRO A 54 -11.59 0.48 2.73
N ARG A 55 -10.84 -0.62 2.90
CA ARG A 55 -9.41 -0.68 2.51
C ARG A 55 -9.22 -0.66 0.99
N THR A 56 -10.10 -1.34 0.25
CA THR A 56 -10.10 -1.36 -1.22
C THR A 56 -10.43 0.03 -1.76
N VAL A 57 -11.44 0.69 -1.18
CA VAL A 57 -11.81 2.07 -1.50
C VAL A 57 -10.68 3.06 -1.18
N ALA A 58 -9.99 2.91 -0.05
CA ALA A 58 -8.84 3.74 0.30
C ALA A 58 -7.66 3.57 -0.68
N ARG A 59 -7.49 2.37 -1.25
CA ARG A 59 -6.47 2.08 -2.27
C ARG A 59 -6.87 2.64 -3.64
N LEU A 60 -8.15 2.55 -4.01
CA LEU A 60 -8.72 3.15 -5.23
C LEU A 60 -8.56 4.67 -5.26
N ARG A 61 -8.80 5.35 -4.13
CA ARG A 61 -8.60 6.82 -4.01
C ARG A 61 -7.14 7.26 -4.18
N GLY A 62 -6.21 6.30 -4.27
CA GLY A 62 -4.78 6.56 -4.28
C GLY A 62 -4.28 6.96 -2.90
N ARG A 63 -3.12 6.43 -2.53
CA ARG A 63 -2.38 6.89 -1.35
C ARG A 63 -2.02 8.37 -1.58
N GLY A 64 -2.81 9.26 -1.00
CA GLY A 64 -2.87 10.70 -1.24
C GLY A 64 -1.65 11.28 -1.98
N LYS A 65 -1.85 11.63 -3.26
CA LYS A 65 -0.91 12.49 -4.01
C LYS A 65 -0.98 13.91 -3.44
N LYS A 66 -0.50 14.13 -2.20
CA LYS A 66 0.15 15.41 -1.95
C LYS A 66 1.28 15.50 -2.99
N PRO A 67 1.49 16.64 -3.68
CA PRO A 67 2.57 16.75 -4.64
C PRO A 67 3.84 16.24 -3.98
N ARG A 68 4.46 15.22 -4.61
CA ARG A 68 5.68 14.62 -4.05
C ARG A 68 6.70 15.74 -3.94
N LYS A 69 7.45 15.77 -2.82
CA LYS A 69 8.61 16.67 -2.70
C LYS A 69 9.47 16.44 -3.94
N LEU A 70 9.70 17.49 -4.73
CA LEU A 70 10.57 17.40 -5.89
C LEU A 70 12.01 17.31 -5.38
N LEU A 71 12.78 16.35 -5.89
CA LEU A 71 14.21 16.28 -5.63
C LEU A 71 14.89 17.31 -6.53
N GLN A 72 15.23 18.47 -5.95
CA GLN A 72 15.93 19.55 -6.63
C GLN A 72 17.36 19.66 -6.09
N THR A 73 18.34 19.83 -6.99
CA THR A 73 19.71 20.16 -6.59
C THR A 73 19.80 21.68 -6.40
N LEU A 74 19.97 22.12 -5.15
CA LEU A 74 20.14 23.53 -4.76
C LEU A 74 21.49 23.68 -4.04
N ARG A 75 22.24 24.73 -4.37
CA ARG A 75 23.44 25.12 -3.61
C ARG A 75 23.02 26.05 -2.48
N LEU A 76 23.45 25.71 -1.27
CA LEU A 76 23.23 26.50 -0.06
C LEU A 76 24.59 26.82 0.54
N ASP A 77 24.68 27.94 1.26
CA ASP A 77 25.91 28.30 1.94
C ASP A 77 26.30 27.25 3.01
N PRO A 78 27.60 26.99 3.20
CA PRO A 78 28.06 25.91 4.09
C PRO A 78 27.61 26.06 5.54
N ASP A 79 27.53 27.29 6.04
CA ASP A 79 27.11 27.65 7.40
C ASP A 79 25.63 27.33 7.64
N ILE A 80 24.76 27.60 6.66
CA ILE A 80 23.33 27.24 6.70
C ILE A 80 23.18 25.72 6.84
N VAL A 81 23.90 24.96 6.01
CA VAL A 81 23.84 23.50 6.06
C VAL A 81 24.37 22.97 7.39
N ALA A 82 25.48 23.53 7.90
CA ALA A 82 26.05 23.17 9.18
C ALA A 82 25.06 23.43 10.34
N TYR A 83 24.43 24.59 10.37
CA TYR A 83 23.44 24.97 11.40
C TYR A 83 22.27 23.98 11.47
N PHE A 84 21.66 23.65 10.32
CA PHE A 84 20.53 22.72 10.31
C PHE A 84 20.95 21.29 10.66
N LYS A 85 22.10 20.82 10.16
CA LYS A 85 22.63 19.48 10.46
C LYS A 85 23.02 19.31 11.92
N ALA A 86 23.53 20.35 12.58
CA ALA A 86 23.88 20.31 14.01
C ALA A 86 22.68 19.97 14.90
N GLY A 87 21.47 20.35 14.49
CA GLY A 87 20.24 19.97 15.20
C GLY A 87 19.70 18.58 14.87
N GLY A 88 20.48 17.73 14.19
CA GLY A 88 20.25 16.29 14.09
C GLY A 88 19.16 15.87 13.09
N ARG A 89 18.38 14.85 13.49
CA ARG A 89 17.39 14.20 12.63
C ARG A 89 16.39 15.23 12.10
N LEU A 90 15.91 15.03 10.87
CA LEU A 90 14.92 15.89 10.20
C LEU A 90 15.43 17.30 9.82
N TRP A 91 16.74 17.55 9.78
CA TRP A 91 17.29 18.85 9.35
C TRP A 91 16.76 19.32 7.98
N GLN A 92 16.57 18.41 7.02
CA GLN A 92 15.96 18.70 5.70
C GLN A 92 14.50 19.16 5.79
N SER A 93 13.73 18.58 6.73
CA SER A 93 12.35 19.03 6.96
C SER A 93 12.32 20.40 7.63
N ARG A 94 13.27 20.68 8.53
CA ARG A 94 13.40 21.97 9.22
C ARG A 94 13.76 23.10 8.25
N ILE A 95 14.76 22.91 7.40
CA ILE A 95 15.12 23.91 6.39
C ILE A 95 13.97 24.18 5.43
N ASN A 96 13.24 23.15 5.00
CA ASN A 96 12.05 23.30 4.16
C ASN A 96 10.91 24.07 4.85
N ALA A 97 10.76 23.94 6.19
CA ALA A 97 9.77 24.73 6.94
C ALA A 97 10.15 26.21 7.01
N VAL A 98 11.44 26.53 7.16
CA VAL A 98 11.93 27.90 7.14
C VAL A 98 11.72 28.55 5.77
N LEU A 99 12.02 27.84 4.68
CA LEU A 99 11.76 28.32 3.33
C LEU A 99 10.27 28.62 3.09
N ARG A 100 9.35 27.80 3.63
CA ARG A 100 7.90 28.09 3.58
C ARG A 100 7.52 29.35 4.33
N LYS A 101 8.02 29.52 5.56
CA LYS A 101 7.77 30.74 6.33
C LYS A 101 8.28 31.98 5.58
N ALA A 102 9.45 31.89 4.94
CA ALA A 102 9.97 32.99 4.13
C ALA A 102 9.02 33.34 2.96
N MET A 103 8.37 32.36 2.33
CA MET A 103 7.34 32.62 1.30
C MET A 103 6.13 33.38 1.85
N GLU A 104 5.71 33.11 3.10
CA GLU A 104 4.57 33.79 3.75
C GLU A 104 4.87 35.25 4.13
N HIS A 105 6.15 35.60 4.31
CA HIS A 105 6.60 36.95 4.69
C HIS A 105 7.22 37.71 3.51
N ALA A 106 7.22 37.13 2.31
CA ALA A 106 7.72 37.75 1.09
C ALA A 106 6.62 38.53 0.34
N GLU A 107 5.43 38.67 0.93
CA GLU A 107 4.35 39.55 0.49
C GLU A 107 4.31 40.85 1.31
#